data_AF-A0A2V3YGR1-F1
#
_entry.id   AF-A0A2V3YGR1-F1
#
_cell.length_a   1.000
_cell.length_b   1.000
_cell.length_c   1.000
_cell.angle_alpha   90.00
_cell.angle_beta   90.00
_cell.angle_gamma   90.00
#
_symmetry.space_group_name_H-M   'P 1'
#
loop_
_entity.id
_entity.type
_entity.pdbx_description
1 polymer ?
#
loop_
_entity_poly.entity_id
_entity_poly.type
_entity_poly.pdbx_seq_one_letter_code
_entity_poly.pdbx_strand_id
1 'polypeptide(L)'
;MEKRCLTRYNADEFILRNEGLQLMNRRLFAASTAACIVVTAVYPMTSLAAVNMDLKKKVVGMAGIMNVTNTEKNVTRAEYAKMVVLASPYGSSVPPEGSSSVFADVGKDHACASYIKTAVEKGYMTGYLGGVFKPDQNVTLQDAVRGILALLGYKDEDFAGSQAGGRISQYRFLKLDENVNREAAELLARGDCINLFYNLLKTKPKDGGDIYGKLFGCELTSDGEINPLKMADNGLKGPKLVRSKRSLSSYIPFKLDKANVFINGESSTVSALKDAVESGGAVLLYYHPGSKSIWAYTEDSSDSRRGIVRGTVSNVYYTSVDVMSPSAVMLEESGEQYLLTSSEMQFAFSMYGNVRVGDTVTLVYEKTVKEDGTETYTVLDYLED
;
A
#
# COMPACT_ATOMS: atom_id res chain seq x y z
N MET A 1 52.11 -17.39 86.93
CA MET A 1 52.89 -18.56 86.47
C MET A 1 51.91 -19.69 86.17
N GLU A 2 52.15 -20.44 85.10
CA GLU A 2 51.44 -21.69 84.70
C GLU A 2 50.00 -21.52 84.16
N LYS A 3 49.80 -21.73 82.85
CA LYS A 3 49.56 -22.99 82.09
C LYS A 3 48.09 -23.46 82.13
N ARG A 4 47.50 -23.47 80.92
CA ARG A 4 46.47 -24.36 80.35
C ARG A 4 45.11 -24.53 81.07
N CYS A 5 44.07 -24.40 80.22
CA CYS A 5 42.74 -25.06 80.20
C CYS A 5 41.62 -24.01 80.19
N LEU A 6 40.49 -24.15 79.50
CA LEU A 6 40.00 -25.07 78.48
C LEU A 6 38.63 -24.46 78.05
N THR A 7 38.29 -24.60 76.77
CA THR A 7 36.91 -24.72 76.23
C THR A 7 35.89 -23.57 76.30
N ARG A 8 35.28 -23.40 75.12
CA ARG A 8 33.88 -23.02 74.79
C ARG A 8 33.53 -21.53 74.84
N TYR A 9 33.49 -20.93 73.66
CA TYR A 9 32.31 -20.18 73.22
C TYR A 9 31.97 -20.56 71.78
N ASN A 10 30.73 -20.98 71.60
CA ASN A 10 30.10 -21.31 70.33
C ASN A 10 29.35 -20.09 69.81
N ALA A 11 29.11 -20.13 68.50
CA ALA A 11 28.04 -19.47 67.76
C ALA A 11 28.25 -18.01 67.34
N ASP A 12 28.30 -17.86 66.01
CA ASP A 12 27.73 -16.76 65.24
C ASP A 12 28.23 -15.33 65.48
N GLU A 13 29.22 -14.93 64.68
CA GLU A 13 29.27 -13.59 64.07
C GLU A 13 30.33 -13.62 62.95
N PHE A 14 29.99 -14.06 61.74
CA PHE A 14 29.37 -13.28 60.67
C PHE A 14 30.34 -12.28 60.02
N ILE A 15 30.97 -12.79 58.94
CA ILE A 15 31.46 -12.08 57.75
C ILE A 15 32.70 -11.21 57.95
N LEU A 16 33.84 -11.70 57.46
CA LEU A 16 34.82 -10.99 56.61
C LEU A 16 36.14 -11.80 56.55
N ARG A 17 36.34 -12.61 55.51
CA ARG A 17 37.65 -12.72 54.81
C ARG A 17 37.57 -13.63 53.59
N ASN A 18 37.47 -12.95 52.46
CA ASN A 18 38.18 -13.15 51.21
C ASN A 18 38.44 -14.60 50.77
N GLU A 19 37.63 -14.97 49.79
CA GLU A 19 37.53 -16.22 49.07
C GLU A 19 38.85 -16.67 48.44
N GLY A 20 39.09 -17.99 48.53
CA GLY A 20 40.07 -18.70 47.72
C GLY A 20 39.72 -18.60 46.23
N LEU A 21 40.66 -18.50 45.31
CA LEU A 21 41.85 -19.34 45.14
C LEU A 21 41.47 -20.81 44.96
N GLN A 22 40.96 -21.15 43.77
CA GLN A 22 41.24 -22.45 43.15
C GLN A 22 41.31 -22.34 41.62
N LEU A 23 42.47 -22.77 41.12
CA LEU A 23 42.70 -23.52 39.88
C LEU A 23 42.89 -22.75 38.56
N MET A 24 44.12 -22.25 38.47
CA MET A 24 44.98 -22.24 37.29
C MET A 24 44.99 -23.58 36.52
N ASN A 25 44.74 -23.55 35.20
CA ASN A 25 45.45 -24.46 34.27
C ASN A 25 45.51 -23.93 32.82
N ARG A 26 46.75 -23.66 32.39
CA ARG A 26 47.28 -23.50 31.01
C ARG A 26 46.71 -22.39 30.12
N ARG A 27 47.41 -21.24 30.10
CA ARG A 27 47.64 -20.45 28.88
C ARG A 27 49.09 -19.96 28.83
N LEU A 28 49.84 -20.47 27.86
CA LEU A 28 51.19 -20.05 27.51
C LEU A 28 51.21 -19.80 26.00
N PHE A 29 51.94 -18.74 25.63
CA PHE A 29 52.39 -18.32 24.30
C PHE A 29 51.53 -17.32 23.49
N ALA A 30 52.01 -16.08 23.59
CA ALA A 30 52.63 -15.32 22.51
C ALA A 30 51.75 -14.35 21.70
N ALA A 31 52.20 -13.09 21.79
CA ALA A 31 51.82 -11.92 21.05
C ALA A 31 51.91 -12.08 19.52
N SER A 32 50.92 -11.54 18.81
CA SER A 32 51.16 -10.40 17.92
C SER A 32 49.84 -9.67 17.63
N THR A 33 49.90 -8.36 17.76
CA THR A 33 48.85 -7.39 17.46
C THR A 33 48.62 -7.32 15.95
N ALA A 34 47.54 -7.92 15.46
CA ALA A 34 46.87 -7.48 14.24
C ALA A 34 45.63 -6.68 14.67
N ALA A 35 45.72 -5.36 14.53
CA ALA A 35 44.59 -4.46 14.69
C ALA A 35 43.54 -4.78 13.61
N CYS A 36 42.57 -5.62 13.94
CA CYS A 36 41.28 -5.56 13.26
C CYS A 36 40.56 -4.34 13.82
N ILE A 37 40.68 -3.21 13.13
CA ILE A 37 39.67 -2.16 13.21
C ILE A 37 38.40 -2.84 12.69
N VAL A 38 37.60 -3.40 13.59
CA VAL A 38 36.19 -3.61 13.31
C VAL A 38 35.63 -2.19 13.27
N VAL A 39 35.66 -1.57 12.09
CA VAL A 39 34.70 -0.54 11.76
C VAL A 39 33.38 -1.29 11.82
N THR A 40 32.77 -1.32 13.00
CA THR A 40 31.33 -1.50 13.07
C THR A 40 30.81 -0.32 12.30
N ALA A 41 30.48 -0.55 11.03
CA ALA A 41 29.68 0.39 10.28
C ALA A 41 28.42 0.53 11.12
N VAL A 42 28.34 1.62 11.88
CA VAL A 42 27.09 2.15 12.38
C VAL A 42 26.35 2.53 11.11
N TYR A 43 25.72 1.54 10.48
CA TYR A 43 24.67 1.80 9.52
C TYR A 43 23.68 2.64 10.29
N PRO A 44 23.40 3.88 9.87
CA PRO A 44 22.49 4.72 10.61
C PRO A 44 21.14 4.00 10.60
N MET A 45 20.67 3.58 11.78
CA MET A 45 19.36 2.93 11.97
C MET A 45 18.19 3.73 11.38
N THR A 46 18.44 5.00 11.02
CA THR A 46 17.50 5.88 10.32
C THR A 46 17.22 5.46 8.88
N SER A 47 18.12 4.73 8.19
CA SER A 47 17.89 4.32 6.79
C SER A 47 16.94 3.13 6.67
N LEU A 48 17.03 2.14 7.57
CA LEU A 48 16.20 0.93 7.52
C LEU A 48 14.74 1.21 7.91
N ALA A 49 14.50 2.10 8.87
CA ALA A 49 13.15 2.53 9.28
C ALA A 49 12.43 3.33 8.18
N ALA A 50 13.16 4.19 7.46
CA ALA A 50 12.63 4.96 6.33
C ALA A 50 12.27 4.05 5.14
N VAL A 51 13.15 3.09 4.81
CA VAL A 51 12.90 2.08 3.77
C VAL A 51 11.68 1.21 4.09
N ASN A 52 11.50 0.83 5.37
CA ASN A 52 10.34 0.05 5.80
C ASN A 52 9.04 0.86 5.69
N MET A 53 9.07 2.16 5.99
CA MET A 53 7.88 3.01 5.86
C MET A 53 7.44 3.20 4.40
N ASP A 54 8.37 3.32 3.45
CA ASP A 54 8.04 3.47 2.04
C ASP A 54 7.38 2.21 1.44
N LEU A 55 7.83 1.03 1.87
CA LEU A 55 7.17 -0.23 1.56
C LEU A 55 5.71 -0.23 2.03
N LYS A 56 5.50 0.12 3.31
CA LYS A 56 4.17 0.15 3.93
C LYS A 56 3.24 1.15 3.24
N LYS A 57 3.75 2.34 2.91
CA LYS A 57 3.02 3.34 2.12
C LYS A 57 2.59 2.79 0.77
N LYS A 58 3.49 2.10 0.04
CA LYS A 58 3.15 1.49 -1.25
C LYS A 58 2.05 0.45 -1.11
N VAL A 59 2.18 -0.47 -0.15
CA VAL A 59 1.20 -1.55 0.07
C VAL A 59 -0.18 -0.99 0.48
N VAL A 60 -0.22 -0.11 1.47
CA VAL A 60 -1.47 0.49 1.95
C VAL A 60 -2.12 1.39 0.89
N GLY A 61 -1.30 2.09 0.10
CA GLY A 61 -1.75 2.89 -1.04
C GLY A 61 -2.36 2.02 -2.15
N MET A 62 -1.70 0.93 -2.54
CA MET A 62 -2.20 0.00 -3.57
C MET A 62 -3.47 -0.73 -3.11
N ALA A 63 -3.57 -1.06 -1.82
CA ALA A 63 -4.81 -1.61 -1.24
C ALA A 63 -5.99 -0.61 -1.28
N GLY A 64 -5.73 0.67 -1.55
CA GLY A 64 -6.78 1.70 -1.65
C GLY A 64 -7.36 2.11 -0.29
N ILE A 65 -6.67 1.84 0.81
CA ILE A 65 -7.18 2.07 2.17
C ILE A 65 -7.12 3.56 2.55
N MET A 66 -6.02 4.24 2.22
CA MET A 66 -5.83 5.66 2.54
C MET A 66 -4.81 6.34 1.62
N ASN A 67 -4.86 7.68 1.56
CA ASN A 67 -3.75 8.46 1.01
C ASN A 67 -2.56 8.42 1.98
N VAL A 68 -1.36 8.18 1.44
CA VAL A 68 -0.14 7.90 2.22
C VAL A 68 0.82 9.09 2.33
N THR A 69 0.36 10.28 1.93
CA THR A 69 1.08 11.55 2.13
C THR A 69 0.81 12.16 3.51
N ASN A 70 1.66 13.12 3.91
CA ASN A 70 1.53 13.91 5.13
C ASN A 70 1.39 13.06 6.41
N THR A 71 2.40 12.23 6.69
CA THR A 71 2.38 11.21 7.75
C THR A 71 2.15 11.78 9.15
N GLU A 72 2.57 13.02 9.39
CA GLU A 72 2.48 13.67 10.70
C GLU A 72 1.09 14.27 10.99
N LYS A 73 0.22 14.36 9.98
CA LYS A 73 -1.14 14.88 10.17
C LYS A 73 -1.93 13.91 11.05
N ASN A 74 -2.54 14.44 12.11
CA ASN A 74 -3.52 13.69 12.88
C ASN A 74 -4.74 13.31 12.04
N VAL A 75 -5.30 12.13 12.33
CA VAL A 75 -6.44 11.57 11.60
C VAL A 75 -7.73 11.83 12.38
N THR A 76 -8.74 12.38 11.71
CA THR A 76 -10.07 12.55 12.33
C THR A 76 -10.83 11.23 12.39
N ARG A 77 -11.82 11.14 13.28
CA ARG A 77 -12.71 9.97 13.38
C ARG A 77 -13.44 9.71 12.07
N ALA A 78 -13.83 10.76 11.33
CA ALA A 78 -14.43 10.61 10.00
C ALA A 78 -13.45 10.05 8.97
N GLU A 79 -12.21 10.56 8.93
CA GLU A 79 -11.16 10.04 8.06
C GLU A 79 -10.87 8.56 8.40
N TYR A 80 -10.75 8.21 9.68
CA TYR A 80 -10.53 6.83 10.10
C TYR A 80 -11.71 5.91 9.76
N ALA A 81 -12.95 6.38 9.91
CA ALA A 81 -14.15 5.63 9.50
C ALA A 81 -14.12 5.28 7.99
N LYS A 82 -13.64 6.20 7.16
CA LYS A 82 -13.42 5.94 5.74
C LYS A 82 -12.35 4.87 5.55
N MET A 83 -11.19 4.97 6.22
CA MET A 83 -10.11 4.00 6.10
C MET A 83 -10.52 2.59 6.51
N VAL A 84 -11.19 2.42 7.65
CA VAL A 84 -11.59 1.09 8.15
C VAL A 84 -12.64 0.44 7.26
N VAL A 85 -13.53 1.23 6.66
CA VAL A 85 -14.51 0.73 5.69
C VAL A 85 -13.85 0.37 4.36
N LEU A 86 -12.91 1.18 3.87
CA LEU A 86 -12.13 0.85 2.67
C LEU A 86 -11.27 -0.41 2.87
N ALA A 87 -10.78 -0.63 4.08
CA ALA A 87 -10.08 -1.84 4.48
C ALA A 87 -11.01 -3.07 4.66
N SER A 88 -12.33 -2.90 4.57
CA SER A 88 -13.31 -3.97 4.72
C SER A 88 -13.78 -4.55 3.37
N PRO A 89 -14.44 -5.73 3.37
CA PRO A 89 -15.09 -6.27 2.16
C PRO A 89 -16.16 -5.34 1.56
N TYR A 90 -16.61 -4.33 2.31
CA TYR A 90 -17.62 -3.37 1.89
C TYR A 90 -17.03 -2.09 1.28
N GLY A 91 -15.71 -1.90 1.30
CA GLY A 91 -15.04 -0.68 0.86
C GLY A 91 -15.48 -0.20 -0.53
N SER A 92 -15.57 -1.13 -1.48
CA SER A 92 -15.99 -0.85 -2.87
C SER A 92 -17.51 -0.89 -3.08
N SER A 93 -18.30 -0.91 -2.01
CA SER A 93 -19.77 -0.96 -2.04
C SER A 93 -20.44 0.24 -1.39
N VAL A 94 -19.69 1.07 -0.68
CA VAL A 94 -20.17 2.29 -0.04
C VAL A 94 -20.13 3.44 -1.06
N PRO A 95 -21.26 4.13 -1.32
CA PRO A 95 -21.26 5.29 -2.19
C PRO A 95 -20.34 6.38 -1.62
N PRO A 96 -19.50 7.02 -2.45
CA PRO A 96 -18.54 8.03 -1.98
C PRO A 96 -19.22 9.25 -1.34
N GLU A 97 -20.52 9.51 -1.59
CA GLU A 97 -21.24 10.68 -1.08
C GLU A 97 -22.71 10.39 -0.69
N GLY A 98 -23.20 11.12 0.33
CA GLY A 98 -24.55 11.71 0.30
C GLY A 98 -25.80 10.89 0.62
N SER A 99 -25.74 9.61 1.03
CA SER A 99 -26.96 8.76 0.95
C SER A 99 -27.75 8.54 2.26
N SER A 100 -27.16 8.77 3.44
CA SER A 100 -27.90 8.83 4.73
C SER A 100 -26.96 9.14 5.90
N SER A 101 -27.37 10.02 6.80
CA SER A 101 -26.73 10.18 8.11
C SER A 101 -27.57 9.51 9.20
N VAL A 102 -26.91 8.87 10.15
CA VAL A 102 -27.51 8.28 11.36
C VAL A 102 -27.18 9.08 12.63
N PHE A 103 -26.37 10.15 12.51
CA PHE A 103 -25.89 10.95 13.63
C PHE A 103 -26.30 12.41 13.49
N ALA A 104 -26.63 13.05 14.61
CA ALA A 104 -27.10 14.43 14.64
C ALA A 104 -26.04 15.45 14.20
N ASP A 105 -24.75 15.12 14.40
CA ASP A 105 -23.59 15.96 14.08
C ASP A 105 -22.91 15.61 12.75
N VAL A 106 -23.51 14.71 11.96
CA VAL A 106 -23.02 14.38 10.61
C VAL A 106 -24.09 14.77 9.61
N GLY A 107 -23.82 15.80 8.81
CA GLY A 107 -24.71 16.20 7.73
C GLY A 107 -24.85 15.09 6.67
N LYS A 108 -26.00 15.03 5.98
CA LYS A 108 -26.19 14.06 4.87
C LYS A 108 -25.16 14.25 3.76
N ASP A 109 -24.79 15.50 3.50
CA ASP A 109 -23.83 15.90 2.46
C ASP A 109 -22.37 15.83 2.95
N HIS A 110 -22.12 15.36 4.17
CA HIS A 110 -20.76 15.20 4.66
C HIS A 110 -20.02 14.13 3.84
N ALA A 111 -18.82 14.44 3.36
CA ALA A 111 -18.03 13.57 2.48
C ALA A 111 -17.74 12.16 3.06
N CYS A 112 -17.81 12.02 4.38
CA CYS A 112 -17.66 10.74 5.07
C CYS A 112 -18.96 10.13 5.61
N ALA A 113 -20.14 10.70 5.33
CA ALA A 113 -21.41 10.26 5.94
C ALA A 113 -21.70 8.77 5.72
N SER A 114 -21.60 8.30 4.46
CA SER A 114 -21.83 6.89 4.09
C SER A 114 -20.82 5.94 4.75
N TYR A 115 -19.57 6.37 4.88
CA TYR A 115 -18.51 5.60 5.54
C TYR A 115 -18.74 5.52 7.05
N ILE A 116 -19.07 6.64 7.70
CA ILE A 116 -19.39 6.68 9.13
C ILE A 116 -20.56 5.75 9.44
N LYS A 117 -21.64 5.84 8.65
CA LYS A 117 -22.79 4.94 8.78
C LYS A 117 -22.37 3.48 8.67
N THR A 118 -21.65 3.13 7.61
CA THR A 118 -21.21 1.74 7.38
C THR A 118 -20.28 1.24 8.50
N ALA A 119 -19.34 2.07 8.94
CA ALA A 119 -18.41 1.73 10.02
C ALA A 119 -19.15 1.39 11.32
N VAL A 120 -20.22 2.11 11.61
CA VAL A 120 -21.02 1.88 12.83
C VAL A 120 -21.96 0.69 12.66
N GLU A 121 -22.65 0.57 11.52
CA GLU A 121 -23.54 -0.57 11.23
C GLU A 121 -22.80 -1.91 11.24
N LYS A 122 -21.54 -1.93 10.80
CA LYS A 122 -20.67 -3.12 10.82
C LYS A 122 -19.91 -3.31 12.13
N GLY A 123 -20.07 -2.40 13.10
CA GLY A 123 -19.45 -2.49 14.42
C GLY A 123 -17.96 -2.13 14.46
N TYR A 124 -17.39 -1.60 13.37
CA TYR A 124 -16.00 -1.15 13.29
C TYR A 124 -15.74 0.08 14.17
N MET A 125 -16.71 0.97 14.25
CA MET A 125 -16.66 2.14 15.12
C MET A 125 -17.97 2.29 15.90
N THR A 126 -17.95 3.13 16.94
CA THR A 126 -19.13 3.45 17.74
C THR A 126 -19.34 4.95 17.81
N GLY A 127 -20.61 5.35 17.83
CA GLY A 127 -21.00 6.71 18.22
C GLY A 127 -20.96 6.90 19.73
N TYR A 128 -21.16 8.14 20.16
CA TYR A 128 -21.28 8.50 21.57
C TYR A 128 -22.75 8.56 22.00
N LEU A 129 -22.96 8.55 23.31
CA LEU A 129 -24.27 8.85 23.91
C LEU A 129 -24.78 10.20 23.38
N GLY A 130 -26.08 10.27 23.09
CA GLY A 130 -26.71 11.43 22.49
C GLY A 130 -26.77 11.42 20.95
N GLY A 131 -26.41 10.31 20.31
CA GLY A 131 -26.58 10.15 18.86
C GLY A 131 -25.61 11.01 18.04
N VAL A 132 -24.39 11.21 18.55
CA VAL A 132 -23.33 11.98 17.90
C VAL A 132 -22.12 11.10 17.60
N PHE A 133 -21.41 11.37 16.50
CA PHE A 133 -20.23 10.62 16.09
C PHE A 133 -18.91 11.33 16.37
N LYS A 134 -18.94 12.67 16.38
CA LYS A 134 -17.82 13.60 16.49
C LYS A 134 -16.82 13.46 15.33
N PRO A 135 -17.26 13.71 14.08
CA PRO A 135 -16.48 13.44 12.87
C PRO A 135 -15.14 14.19 12.82
N ASP A 136 -15.08 15.41 13.35
CA ASP A 136 -13.90 16.27 13.32
C ASP A 136 -12.92 16.04 14.48
N GLN A 137 -13.31 15.24 15.48
CA GLN A 137 -12.40 14.90 16.56
C GLN A 137 -11.35 13.89 16.08
N ASN A 138 -10.13 14.01 16.59
CA ASN A 138 -9.04 13.10 16.25
C ASN A 138 -9.31 11.71 16.85
N VAL A 139 -8.96 10.67 16.10
CA VAL A 139 -9.12 9.29 16.54
C VAL A 139 -8.04 8.90 17.54
N THR A 140 -8.42 8.16 18.58
CA THR A 140 -7.49 7.59 19.56
C THR A 140 -7.05 6.18 19.14
N LEU A 141 -5.93 5.69 19.66
CA LEU A 141 -5.51 4.31 19.41
C LEU A 141 -6.60 3.30 19.82
N GLN A 142 -7.23 3.49 20.98
CA GLN A 142 -8.28 2.57 21.46
C GLN A 142 -9.47 2.49 20.49
N ASP A 143 -9.91 3.63 19.94
CA ASP A 143 -10.98 3.66 18.95
C ASP A 143 -10.57 2.93 17.66
N ALA A 144 -9.32 3.14 17.22
CA ALA A 144 -8.81 2.49 16.02
C ALA A 144 -8.65 0.97 16.20
N VAL A 145 -8.12 0.53 17.34
CA VAL A 145 -7.94 -0.89 17.66
C VAL A 145 -9.28 -1.64 17.62
N ARG A 146 -10.37 -1.03 18.07
CA ARG A 146 -11.71 -1.61 17.92
C ARG A 146 -12.01 -1.95 16.46
N GLY A 147 -11.79 -1.01 15.55
CA GLY A 147 -12.03 -1.18 14.12
C GLY A 147 -11.18 -2.30 13.51
N ILE A 148 -9.88 -2.30 13.80
CA ILE A 148 -8.94 -3.31 13.29
C ILE A 148 -9.31 -4.71 13.77
N LEU A 149 -9.62 -4.89 15.05
CA LEU A 149 -10.01 -6.19 15.60
C LEU A 149 -11.35 -6.66 15.02
N ALA A 150 -12.30 -5.74 14.80
CA ALA A 150 -13.56 -6.06 14.15
C ALA A 150 -13.37 -6.54 12.70
N LEU A 151 -12.43 -5.97 11.93
CA LEU A 151 -12.07 -6.47 10.60
C LEU A 151 -11.49 -7.88 10.64
N LEU A 152 -10.73 -8.22 11.69
CA LEU A 152 -10.21 -9.57 11.93
C LEU A 152 -11.27 -10.55 12.49
N GLY A 153 -12.52 -10.10 12.66
CA GLY A 153 -13.63 -10.94 13.11
C GLY A 153 -13.79 -11.06 14.63
N TYR A 154 -13.02 -10.29 15.41
CA TYR A 154 -13.25 -10.19 16.86
C TYR A 154 -14.46 -9.33 17.15
N LYS A 155 -15.26 -9.76 18.12
CA LYS A 155 -16.49 -9.09 18.52
C LYS A 155 -16.47 -8.75 20.01
N ASP A 156 -17.46 -8.00 20.45
CA ASP A 156 -17.53 -7.51 21.83
C ASP A 156 -17.63 -8.68 22.83
N GLU A 157 -18.20 -9.82 22.42
CA GLU A 157 -18.31 -11.04 23.22
C GLU A 157 -16.96 -11.74 23.47
N ASP A 158 -15.93 -11.43 22.67
CA ASP A 158 -14.59 -12.02 22.83
C ASP A 158 -13.79 -11.38 23.97
N PHE A 159 -14.26 -10.25 24.51
CA PHE A 159 -13.54 -9.47 25.51
C PHE A 159 -14.32 -9.45 26.84
N ALA A 160 -13.96 -10.36 27.74
CA ALA A 160 -14.50 -10.36 29.10
C ALA A 160 -13.95 -9.17 29.91
N GLY A 161 -14.79 -8.56 30.74
CA GLY A 161 -14.40 -7.44 31.61
C GLY A 161 -14.25 -6.12 30.86
N SER A 162 -13.07 -5.49 30.94
CA SER A 162 -12.85 -4.18 30.30
C SER A 162 -12.74 -4.32 28.79
N GLN A 163 -13.76 -3.85 28.09
CA GLN A 163 -13.82 -3.79 26.63
C GLN A 163 -12.62 -3.06 26.01
N ALA A 164 -12.14 -2.00 26.66
CA ALA A 164 -10.95 -1.26 26.22
C ALA A 164 -9.66 -2.06 26.48
N GLY A 165 -9.48 -2.54 27.71
CA GLY A 165 -8.28 -3.26 28.12
C GLY A 165 -8.08 -4.57 27.35
N GLY A 166 -9.13 -5.38 27.23
CA GLY A 166 -9.08 -6.66 26.53
C GLY A 166 -8.72 -6.49 25.04
N ARG A 167 -9.25 -5.46 24.38
CA ARG A 167 -8.89 -5.15 22.99
C ARG A 167 -7.44 -4.72 22.84
N ILE A 168 -6.92 -3.88 23.73
CA ILE A 168 -5.51 -3.47 23.70
C ILE A 168 -4.58 -4.69 23.94
N SER A 169 -4.94 -5.59 24.85
CA SER A 169 -4.21 -6.84 25.06
C SER A 169 -4.21 -7.71 23.80
N GLN A 170 -5.36 -7.87 23.13
CA GLN A 170 -5.45 -8.65 21.90
C GLN A 170 -4.67 -8.01 20.74
N TYR A 171 -4.73 -6.69 20.62
CA TYR A 171 -3.97 -5.91 19.65
C TYR A 171 -2.46 -6.18 19.75
N ARG A 172 -1.92 -6.15 20.98
CA ARG A 172 -0.51 -6.47 21.25
C ARG A 172 -0.20 -7.96 21.03
N PHE A 173 -1.11 -8.85 21.42
CA PHE A 173 -0.95 -10.30 21.20
C PHE A 173 -0.82 -10.65 19.71
N LEU A 174 -1.60 -9.98 18.86
CA LEU A 174 -1.57 -10.13 17.41
C LEU A 174 -0.41 -9.36 16.74
N LYS A 175 0.44 -8.68 17.52
CA LYS A 175 1.54 -7.83 17.05
C LYS A 175 1.10 -6.71 16.10
N LEU A 176 -0.12 -6.22 16.28
CA LEU A 176 -0.63 -5.10 15.50
C LEU A 176 0.02 -3.76 15.90
N ASP A 177 0.76 -3.74 17.02
CA ASP A 177 1.51 -2.62 17.59
C ASP A 177 2.88 -2.39 16.97
N GLU A 178 3.29 -3.20 16.01
CA GLU A 178 4.59 -3.07 15.36
C GLU A 178 4.73 -1.69 14.67
N ASN A 179 5.64 -0.86 15.17
CA ASN A 179 5.86 0.52 14.74
C ASN A 179 4.66 1.48 14.99
N VAL A 180 3.77 1.14 15.91
CA VAL A 180 2.69 2.00 16.39
C VAL A 180 2.94 2.30 17.87
N ASN A 181 3.88 3.21 18.13
CA ASN A 181 4.32 3.58 19.48
C ASN A 181 3.34 4.59 20.10
N ARG A 182 2.15 4.10 20.47
CA ARG A 182 1.05 4.89 21.04
C ARG A 182 0.43 4.18 22.23
N GLU A 183 0.02 4.96 23.23
CA GLU A 183 -0.84 4.50 24.32
C GLU A 183 -2.32 4.59 23.93
N ALA A 184 -3.18 3.86 24.66
CA ALA A 184 -4.58 3.67 24.30
C ALA A 184 -5.36 4.99 24.07
N ALA A 185 -5.09 6.02 24.88
CA ALA A 185 -5.76 7.32 24.81
C ALA A 185 -5.08 8.33 23.86
N GLU A 186 -3.92 7.99 23.29
CA GLU A 186 -3.19 8.90 22.42
C GLU A 186 -3.80 8.97 21.02
N LEU A 187 -3.64 10.13 20.39
CA LEU A 187 -4.15 10.42 19.05
C LEU A 187 -3.28 9.76 17.99
N LEU A 188 -3.91 9.33 16.89
CA LEU A 188 -3.20 8.73 15.76
C LEU A 188 -2.91 9.74 14.67
N ALA A 189 -1.66 9.75 14.21
CA ALA A 189 -1.25 10.37 12.97
C ALA A 189 -1.47 9.43 11.76
N ARG A 190 -1.39 9.97 10.55
CA ARG A 190 -1.48 9.17 9.31
C ARG A 190 -0.39 8.10 9.25
N GLY A 191 0.82 8.40 9.72
CA GLY A 191 1.92 7.46 9.83
C GLY A 191 1.56 6.26 10.72
N ASP A 192 0.93 6.52 11.87
CA ASP A 192 0.47 5.47 12.78
C ASP A 192 -0.60 4.59 12.10
N CYS A 193 -1.54 5.21 11.36
CA CYS A 193 -2.57 4.49 10.61
C CYS A 193 -1.97 3.63 9.48
N ILE A 194 -0.94 4.10 8.77
CA ILE A 194 -0.25 3.31 7.74
C ILE A 194 0.35 2.05 8.35
N ASN A 195 1.05 2.17 9.48
CA ASN A 195 1.60 1.01 10.19
C ASN A 195 0.47 0.07 10.65
N LEU A 196 -0.59 0.62 11.25
CA LEU A 196 -1.71 -0.15 11.77
C LEU A 196 -2.41 -0.98 10.67
N PHE A 197 -2.72 -0.37 9.52
CA PHE A 197 -3.36 -1.06 8.40
C PHE A 197 -2.40 -2.03 7.69
N TYR A 198 -1.10 -1.71 7.62
CA TYR A 198 -0.12 -2.65 7.10
C TYR A 198 -0.03 -3.91 7.98
N ASN A 199 0.02 -3.73 9.30
CA ASN A 199 0.03 -4.83 10.24
C ASN A 199 -1.26 -5.66 10.13
N LEU A 200 -2.43 -5.01 10.03
CA LEU A 200 -3.71 -5.69 9.74
C LEU A 200 -3.60 -6.61 8.51
N LEU A 201 -3.07 -6.11 7.39
CA LEU A 201 -2.96 -6.89 6.15
C LEU A 201 -2.07 -8.13 6.31
N LYS A 202 -1.09 -8.10 7.23
CA LYS A 202 -0.22 -9.24 7.55
C LYS A 202 -0.84 -10.22 8.56
N THR A 203 -1.82 -9.79 9.34
CA THR A 203 -2.40 -10.58 10.41
C THR A 203 -3.43 -11.59 9.89
N LYS A 204 -3.43 -12.79 10.46
CA LYS A 204 -4.48 -13.79 10.20
C LYS A 204 -5.76 -13.43 10.94
N PRO A 205 -6.94 -13.48 10.31
CA PRO A 205 -8.21 -13.30 10.98
C PRO A 205 -8.45 -14.38 12.05
N LYS A 206 -9.39 -14.11 12.96
CA LYS A 206 -9.74 -14.98 14.09
C LYS A 206 -10.14 -16.40 13.66
N ASP A 207 -10.75 -16.55 12.49
CA ASP A 207 -11.20 -17.83 11.94
C ASP A 207 -10.06 -18.75 11.46
N GLY A 208 -8.80 -18.27 11.52
CA GLY A 208 -7.62 -19.07 11.22
C GLY A 208 -7.30 -19.20 9.72
N GLY A 209 -7.95 -18.40 8.86
CA GLY A 209 -7.65 -18.34 7.43
C GLY A 209 -6.26 -17.80 7.08
N ASP A 210 -6.06 -17.50 5.80
CA ASP A 210 -4.88 -16.78 5.32
C ASP A 210 -4.80 -15.37 5.92
N ILE A 211 -3.69 -14.67 5.67
CA ILE A 211 -3.56 -13.25 6.05
C ILE A 211 -4.72 -12.41 5.53
N TYR A 212 -5.15 -11.42 6.31
CA TYR A 212 -6.26 -10.53 5.95
C TYR A 212 -6.02 -9.84 4.59
N GLY A 213 -4.76 -9.55 4.27
CA GLY A 213 -4.34 -8.94 3.01
C GLY A 213 -4.67 -9.75 1.75
N LYS A 214 -5.02 -11.04 1.85
CA LYS A 214 -5.53 -11.80 0.70
C LYS A 214 -6.77 -11.17 0.08
N LEU A 215 -7.59 -10.46 0.88
CA LEU A 215 -8.72 -9.65 0.38
C LEU A 215 -8.28 -8.61 -0.67
N PHE A 216 -7.05 -8.13 -0.56
CA PHE A 216 -6.44 -7.11 -1.41
C PHE A 216 -5.38 -7.69 -2.37
N GLY A 217 -5.31 -9.02 -2.51
CA GLY A 217 -4.31 -9.69 -3.35
C GLY A 217 -2.89 -9.68 -2.78
N CYS A 218 -2.72 -9.37 -1.48
CA CYS A 218 -1.42 -9.42 -0.83
C CYS A 218 -0.90 -10.87 -0.72
N GLU A 219 0.40 -11.01 -0.86
CA GLU A 219 1.13 -12.24 -0.59
C GLU A 219 2.35 -11.92 0.28
N LEU A 220 2.69 -12.83 1.19
CA LEU A 220 3.88 -12.69 2.02
C LEU A 220 5.12 -13.20 1.28
N THR A 221 6.24 -12.50 1.46
CA THR A 221 7.57 -12.99 1.13
C THR A 221 8.02 -14.06 2.15
N SER A 222 9.14 -14.73 1.86
CA SER A 222 9.79 -15.65 2.82
C SER A 222 10.08 -15.01 4.18
N ASP A 223 10.25 -13.69 4.20
CA ASP A 223 10.66 -12.93 5.38
C ASP A 223 9.45 -12.41 6.16
N GLY A 224 8.23 -12.76 5.72
CA GLY A 224 6.98 -12.38 6.39
C GLY A 224 6.50 -10.96 6.08
N GLU A 225 7.07 -10.28 5.08
CA GLU A 225 6.61 -8.96 4.61
C GLU A 225 5.68 -9.08 3.39
N ILE A 226 4.85 -8.06 3.14
CA ILE A 226 3.96 -8.09 1.97
C ILE A 226 4.77 -7.77 0.71
N ASN A 227 4.63 -8.59 -0.34
CA ASN A 227 5.25 -8.37 -1.63
C ASN A 227 4.46 -7.34 -2.47
N PRO A 228 4.95 -6.10 -2.65
CA PRO A 228 4.24 -5.08 -3.39
C PRO A 228 4.23 -5.34 -4.90
N LEU A 229 5.25 -6.04 -5.42
CA LEU A 229 5.34 -6.39 -6.85
C LEU A 229 4.24 -7.39 -7.20
N LYS A 230 4.00 -8.37 -6.33
CA LYS A 230 2.86 -9.28 -6.49
C LYS A 230 1.52 -8.59 -6.35
N MET A 231 1.39 -7.57 -5.50
CA MET A 231 0.17 -6.77 -5.44
C MET A 231 -0.06 -5.96 -6.73
N ALA A 232 1.01 -5.37 -7.29
CA ALA A 232 0.94 -4.65 -8.56
C ALA A 232 0.59 -5.59 -9.72
N ASP A 233 1.24 -6.75 -9.81
CA ASP A 233 1.01 -7.80 -10.83
C ASP A 233 -0.39 -8.46 -10.69
N ASN A 234 -0.85 -8.70 -9.46
CA ASN A 234 -2.14 -9.37 -9.22
C ASN A 234 -3.32 -8.43 -9.34
N GLY A 235 -3.09 -7.13 -9.15
CA GLY A 235 -4.13 -6.11 -9.07
C GLY A 235 -4.54 -5.52 -10.41
N LEU A 236 -3.58 -5.07 -11.22
CA LEU A 236 -3.85 -4.42 -12.50
C LEU A 236 -4.03 -5.48 -13.60
N LYS A 237 -5.19 -5.49 -14.24
CA LYS A 237 -5.55 -6.36 -15.35
C LYS A 237 -5.69 -5.51 -16.62
N GLY A 238 -5.08 -5.96 -17.70
CA GLY A 238 -4.94 -5.17 -18.93
C GLY A 238 -3.54 -5.41 -19.53
N PRO A 239 -3.19 -4.73 -20.63
CA PRO A 239 -4.08 -3.92 -21.46
C PRO A 239 -5.17 -4.76 -22.15
N LYS A 240 -6.39 -4.24 -22.26
CA LYS A 240 -7.49 -4.82 -23.06
C LYS A 240 -8.05 -3.79 -24.01
N LEU A 241 -7.98 -4.07 -25.31
CA LEU A 241 -8.57 -3.21 -26.32
C LEU A 241 -10.07 -3.47 -26.44
N VAL A 242 -10.87 -2.44 -26.19
CA VAL A 242 -12.33 -2.49 -26.25
C VAL A 242 -12.81 -1.64 -27.40
N ARG A 243 -13.57 -2.27 -28.29
CA ARG A 243 -14.15 -1.66 -29.51
C ARG A 243 -15.69 -1.64 -29.47
N SER A 244 -16.30 -2.13 -28.38
CA SER A 244 -17.76 -2.14 -28.22
C SER A 244 -18.19 -2.26 -26.75
N LYS A 245 -19.42 -1.82 -26.43
CA LYS A 245 -20.04 -2.01 -25.10
C LYS A 245 -20.05 -3.46 -24.62
N ARG A 246 -20.27 -4.39 -25.57
CA ARG A 246 -20.36 -5.83 -25.26
C ARG A 246 -19.02 -6.36 -24.76
N SER A 247 -17.91 -5.91 -25.36
CA SER A 247 -16.56 -6.23 -24.90
C SER A 247 -16.19 -5.59 -23.55
N LEU A 248 -16.70 -4.40 -23.24
CA LEU A 248 -16.41 -3.73 -21.96
C LEU A 248 -16.88 -4.56 -20.77
N SER A 249 -18.12 -5.07 -20.84
CA SER A 249 -18.73 -5.85 -19.75
C SER A 249 -18.16 -7.27 -19.64
N SER A 250 -17.57 -7.82 -20.71
CA SER A 250 -16.94 -9.15 -20.66
C SER A 250 -15.55 -9.13 -20.01
N TYR A 251 -14.82 -8.02 -20.11
CA TYR A 251 -13.48 -7.92 -19.52
C TYR A 251 -13.49 -7.51 -18.06
N ILE A 252 -14.54 -6.82 -17.59
CA ILE A 252 -14.57 -6.24 -16.25
C ILE A 252 -15.38 -7.15 -15.32
N PRO A 253 -14.75 -7.86 -14.36
CA PRO A 253 -15.42 -8.86 -13.52
C PRO A 253 -16.20 -8.24 -12.36
N PHE A 254 -16.58 -6.97 -12.46
CA PHE A 254 -17.33 -6.24 -11.44
C PHE A 254 -18.33 -5.27 -12.08
N LYS A 255 -19.35 -4.89 -11.32
CA LYS A 255 -20.38 -3.98 -11.83
C LYS A 255 -19.81 -2.57 -12.02
N LEU A 256 -20.02 -2.02 -13.21
CA LEU A 256 -19.49 -0.71 -13.62
C LEU A 256 -20.09 0.46 -12.83
N ASP A 257 -21.31 0.33 -12.31
CA ASP A 257 -21.99 1.34 -11.49
C ASP A 257 -21.22 1.73 -10.21
N LYS A 258 -20.25 0.92 -9.79
CA LYS A 258 -19.39 1.13 -8.62
C LYS A 258 -17.91 1.32 -8.97
N ALA A 259 -17.60 1.59 -10.22
CA ALA A 259 -16.22 1.69 -10.69
C ALA A 259 -15.65 3.11 -10.51
N ASN A 260 -14.38 3.20 -10.09
CA ASN A 260 -13.63 4.44 -10.17
C ASN A 260 -13.04 4.53 -11.57
N VAL A 261 -13.48 5.49 -12.38
CA VAL A 261 -13.07 5.60 -13.78
C VAL A 261 -12.08 6.73 -13.95
N PHE A 262 -11.01 6.46 -14.68
CA PHE A 262 -10.06 7.45 -15.16
C PHE A 262 -9.97 7.35 -16.68
N ILE A 263 -10.11 8.48 -17.38
CA ILE A 263 -9.95 8.54 -18.83
C ILE A 263 -8.77 9.44 -19.13
N ASN A 264 -7.79 8.97 -19.90
CA ASN A 264 -6.61 9.72 -20.30
C ASN A 264 -5.82 10.34 -19.12
N GLY A 265 -5.87 9.68 -17.94
CA GLY A 265 -5.20 10.11 -16.72
C GLY A 265 -6.04 11.00 -15.79
N GLU A 266 -7.25 11.40 -16.20
CA GLU A 266 -8.14 12.26 -15.40
C GLU A 266 -9.31 11.48 -14.81
N SER A 267 -9.78 11.87 -13.63
CA SER A 267 -10.96 11.25 -13.01
C SER A 267 -12.20 11.53 -13.86
N SER A 268 -12.99 10.49 -14.11
CA SER A 268 -14.14 10.55 -15.01
C SER A 268 -15.29 9.66 -14.54
N THR A 269 -16.36 9.58 -15.33
CA THR A 269 -17.57 8.83 -15.01
C THR A 269 -17.71 7.58 -15.87
N VAL A 270 -18.52 6.63 -15.38
CA VAL A 270 -18.90 5.43 -16.13
C VAL A 270 -19.70 5.77 -17.39
N SER A 271 -20.45 6.88 -17.39
CA SER A 271 -21.15 7.35 -18.60
C SER A 271 -20.13 7.76 -19.65
N ALA A 272 -19.18 8.62 -19.30
CA ALA A 272 -18.12 9.08 -20.21
C ALA A 272 -17.30 7.90 -20.76
N LEU A 273 -17.04 6.86 -19.96
CA LEU A 273 -16.39 5.65 -20.43
C LEU A 273 -17.22 4.88 -21.46
N LYS A 274 -18.53 4.76 -21.24
CA LYS A 274 -19.44 4.11 -22.21
C LYS A 274 -19.52 4.93 -23.49
N ASP A 275 -19.64 6.25 -23.38
CA ASP A 275 -19.70 7.18 -24.49
C ASP A 275 -18.40 7.11 -25.33
N ALA A 276 -17.24 7.04 -24.67
CA ALA A 276 -15.94 6.84 -25.33
C ALA A 276 -15.82 5.50 -26.07
N VAL A 277 -16.45 4.45 -25.55
CA VAL A 277 -16.52 3.14 -26.23
C VAL A 277 -17.57 3.15 -27.36
N GLU A 278 -18.56 4.04 -27.30
CA GLU A 278 -19.65 4.17 -28.29
C GLU A 278 -19.28 5.04 -29.49
N SER A 279 -18.44 6.04 -29.30
CA SER A 279 -18.03 6.97 -30.35
C SER A 279 -17.24 6.31 -31.49
N GLY A 280 -16.94 5.01 -31.37
CA GLY A 280 -16.32 4.19 -32.41
C GLY A 280 -14.78 4.16 -32.34
N GLY A 281 -14.18 4.93 -31.43
CA GLY A 281 -12.75 4.89 -31.16
C GLY A 281 -12.34 3.63 -30.39
N ALA A 282 -11.12 3.17 -30.61
CA ALA A 282 -10.56 2.12 -29.78
C ALA A 282 -10.33 2.66 -28.35
N VAL A 283 -10.61 1.83 -27.33
CA VAL A 283 -10.35 2.20 -25.93
C VAL A 283 -9.46 1.14 -25.29
N LEU A 284 -8.26 1.53 -24.87
CA LEU A 284 -7.36 0.64 -24.15
C LEU A 284 -7.65 0.69 -22.66
N LEU A 285 -7.90 -0.47 -22.06
CA LEU A 285 -8.34 -0.57 -20.68
C LEU A 285 -7.35 -1.32 -19.80
N TYR A 286 -7.11 -0.72 -18.65
CA TYR A 286 -6.58 -1.36 -17.46
C TYR A 286 -7.66 -1.30 -16.39
N TYR A 287 -7.78 -2.34 -15.58
CA TYR A 287 -8.74 -2.38 -14.50
C TYR A 287 -8.16 -3.14 -13.30
N HIS A 288 -8.65 -2.81 -12.11
CA HIS A 288 -8.24 -3.52 -10.91
C HIS A 288 -9.48 -4.09 -10.20
N PRO A 289 -9.67 -5.43 -10.17
CA PRO A 289 -10.85 -6.06 -9.58
C PRO A 289 -11.09 -5.71 -8.11
N GLY A 290 -10.02 -5.67 -7.30
CA GLY A 290 -10.10 -5.32 -5.88
C GLY A 290 -10.58 -3.90 -5.60
N SER A 291 -9.94 -2.89 -6.20
CA SER A 291 -10.31 -1.47 -6.04
C SER A 291 -11.48 -1.02 -6.92
N LYS A 292 -11.94 -1.87 -7.85
CA LYS A 292 -12.91 -1.55 -8.91
C LYS A 292 -12.53 -0.32 -9.73
N SER A 293 -11.23 -0.05 -9.85
CA SER A 293 -10.73 1.06 -10.65
C SER A 293 -10.58 0.64 -12.11
N ILE A 294 -10.84 1.57 -13.02
CA ILE A 294 -10.71 1.42 -14.46
C ILE A 294 -9.91 2.62 -14.96
N TRP A 295 -8.82 2.36 -15.67
CA TRP A 295 -8.09 3.36 -16.44
C TRP A 295 -8.30 3.07 -17.91
N ALA A 296 -8.92 4.01 -18.61
CA ALA A 296 -9.21 3.95 -20.02
C ALA A 296 -8.38 5.01 -20.75
N TYR A 297 -7.86 4.64 -21.91
CA TYR A 297 -7.17 5.56 -22.79
C TYR A 297 -7.83 5.54 -24.16
N THR A 298 -8.09 6.72 -24.71
CA THR A 298 -8.82 6.94 -25.98
C THR A 298 -7.93 7.62 -27.02
N GLU A 299 -8.31 7.51 -28.29
CA GLU A 299 -7.62 8.18 -29.40
C GLU A 299 -7.89 9.70 -29.42
N ASP A 300 -9.06 10.13 -28.94
CA ASP A 300 -9.47 11.55 -28.94
C ASP A 300 -8.90 12.25 -27.68
N SER A 301 -7.70 12.81 -27.82
CA SER A 301 -6.85 13.24 -26.69
C SER A 301 -6.29 14.67 -26.88
N SER A 302 -6.95 15.52 -27.68
CA SER A 302 -6.40 16.83 -28.07
C SER A 302 -5.94 17.70 -26.89
N ASP A 303 -6.66 17.63 -25.76
CA ASP A 303 -6.35 18.37 -24.53
C ASP A 303 -5.71 17.52 -23.41
N SER A 304 -5.64 16.19 -23.56
CA SER A 304 -5.17 15.31 -22.49
C SER A 304 -3.66 15.03 -22.59
N ARG A 305 -3.01 14.96 -21.43
CA ARG A 305 -1.58 14.65 -21.32
C ARG A 305 -1.26 13.21 -21.72
N ARG A 306 -2.25 12.33 -21.82
CA ARG A 306 -2.09 10.92 -22.21
C ARG A 306 -3.18 10.51 -23.20
N GLY A 307 -2.89 9.49 -24.00
CA GLY A 307 -3.81 8.96 -24.99
C GLY A 307 -3.30 7.65 -25.57
N ILE A 308 -4.03 7.12 -26.56
CA ILE A 308 -3.56 6.03 -27.40
C ILE A 308 -3.50 6.44 -28.86
N VAL A 309 -2.59 5.81 -29.59
CA VAL A 309 -2.52 5.88 -31.05
C VAL A 309 -2.43 4.46 -31.58
N ARG A 310 -3.16 4.17 -32.65
CA ARG A 310 -3.05 2.91 -33.38
C ARG A 310 -2.41 3.17 -34.73
N GLY A 311 -1.45 2.33 -35.09
CA GLY A 311 -0.85 2.41 -36.41
C GLY A 311 0.16 1.31 -36.69
N THR A 312 0.60 1.27 -37.93
CA THR A 312 1.60 0.35 -38.44
C THR A 312 2.98 0.94 -38.21
N VAL A 313 3.88 0.16 -37.61
CA VAL A 313 5.26 0.61 -37.35
C VAL A 313 5.97 0.80 -38.69
N SER A 314 6.22 2.06 -39.06
CA SER A 314 6.88 2.42 -40.31
C SER A 314 8.40 2.42 -40.17
N ASN A 315 8.89 2.82 -38.99
CA ASN A 315 10.31 2.94 -38.74
C ASN A 315 10.65 2.83 -37.25
N VAL A 316 11.84 2.29 -36.97
CA VAL A 316 12.43 2.22 -35.63
C VAL A 316 13.75 2.96 -35.65
N TYR A 317 13.88 3.98 -34.80
CA TYR A 317 15.05 4.86 -34.75
C TYR A 317 16.02 4.41 -33.67
N TYR A 318 17.32 4.50 -33.98
CA TYR A 318 18.42 4.24 -33.08
C TYR A 318 19.32 5.47 -33.02
N THR A 319 20.11 5.60 -31.96
CA THR A 319 21.11 6.66 -31.87
C THR A 319 22.42 6.20 -32.48
N SER A 320 23.29 7.14 -32.87
CA SER A 320 24.63 6.82 -33.36
C SER A 320 25.54 6.18 -32.31
N VAL A 321 25.16 6.25 -31.03
CA VAL A 321 25.94 5.74 -29.88
C VAL A 321 25.43 4.37 -29.42
N ASP A 322 24.13 4.10 -29.58
CA ASP A 322 23.49 2.84 -29.22
C ASP A 322 22.60 2.35 -30.37
N VAL A 323 23.09 1.31 -31.06
CA VAL A 323 22.43 0.64 -32.19
C VAL A 323 21.59 -0.57 -31.76
N MET A 324 21.58 -0.89 -30.46
CA MET A 324 20.88 -2.06 -29.91
C MET A 324 19.62 -1.64 -29.15
N SER A 325 19.62 -0.44 -28.57
CA SER A 325 18.47 0.13 -27.88
C SER A 325 17.79 1.19 -28.75
N PRO A 326 16.58 0.93 -29.27
CA PRO A 326 15.87 1.90 -30.08
C PRO A 326 15.47 3.12 -29.24
N SER A 327 15.55 4.31 -29.81
CA SER A 327 15.23 5.57 -29.14
C SER A 327 13.82 6.07 -29.43
N ALA A 328 13.25 5.70 -30.58
CA ALA A 328 11.91 6.12 -30.99
C ALA A 328 11.32 5.18 -32.06
N VAL A 329 10.01 5.25 -32.25
CA VAL A 329 9.28 4.58 -33.33
C VAL A 329 8.35 5.56 -34.04
N MET A 330 8.09 5.33 -35.32
CA MET A 330 7.13 6.11 -36.09
C MET A 330 6.01 5.20 -36.59
N LEU A 331 4.78 5.69 -36.48
CA LEU A 331 3.60 5.00 -37.00
C LEU A 331 3.17 5.66 -38.32
N GLU A 332 2.79 4.87 -39.33
CA GLU A 332 2.41 5.37 -40.66
C GLU A 332 1.23 6.34 -40.60
N GLU A 333 0.21 6.00 -39.81
CA GLU A 333 -1.09 6.67 -39.79
C GLU A 333 -1.06 7.98 -39.02
N SER A 334 -0.25 8.08 -37.97
CA SER A 334 -0.08 9.35 -37.23
C SER A 334 0.98 10.25 -37.85
N GLY A 335 2.00 9.68 -38.51
CA GLY A 335 3.14 10.44 -39.03
C GLY A 335 4.05 11.03 -37.95
N GLU A 336 3.79 10.72 -36.67
CA GLU A 336 4.50 11.26 -35.52
C GLU A 336 5.55 10.28 -34.97
N GLN A 337 6.59 10.81 -34.34
CA GLN A 337 7.60 10.03 -33.62
C GLN A 337 7.27 9.88 -32.14
N TYR A 338 7.32 8.64 -31.65
CA TYR A 338 7.08 8.28 -30.26
C TYR A 338 8.38 7.79 -29.62
N LEU A 339 8.82 8.49 -28.57
CA LEU A 339 10.07 8.23 -27.86
C LEU A 339 9.96 6.98 -26.98
N LEU A 340 10.99 6.14 -27.04
CA LEU A 340 11.14 4.96 -26.18
C LEU A 340 12.16 5.27 -25.08
N THR A 341 11.67 5.59 -23.88
CA THR A 341 12.52 6.00 -22.76
C THR A 341 12.69 4.92 -21.70
N SER A 342 11.78 3.94 -21.63
CA SER A 342 11.88 2.82 -20.69
C SER A 342 12.60 1.63 -21.33
N SER A 343 13.41 0.91 -20.54
CA SER A 343 14.13 -0.28 -21.03
C SER A 343 13.19 -1.37 -21.55
N GLU A 344 11.96 -1.44 -21.04
CA GLU A 344 10.94 -2.39 -21.51
C GLU A 344 10.46 -2.06 -22.92
N MET A 345 10.12 -0.78 -23.18
CA MET A 345 9.73 -0.34 -24.52
C MET A 345 10.91 -0.45 -25.49
N GLN A 346 12.11 -0.07 -25.05
CA GLN A 346 13.31 -0.21 -25.87
C GLN A 346 13.56 -1.69 -26.26
N PHE A 347 13.41 -2.62 -25.32
CA PHE A 347 13.52 -4.04 -25.61
C PHE A 347 12.45 -4.53 -26.58
N ALA A 348 11.17 -4.17 -26.36
CA ALA A 348 10.03 -4.61 -27.14
C ALA A 348 10.12 -4.26 -28.63
N PHE A 349 10.68 -3.08 -28.95
CA PHE A 349 10.85 -2.59 -30.32
C PHE A 349 12.27 -2.79 -30.87
N SER A 350 13.15 -3.46 -30.11
CA SER A 350 14.50 -3.81 -30.57
C SER A 350 14.46 -4.99 -31.54
N MET A 351 15.60 -5.29 -32.17
CA MET A 351 15.77 -6.50 -32.97
C MET A 351 15.54 -7.82 -32.21
N TYR A 352 15.58 -7.79 -30.87
CA TYR A 352 15.30 -8.95 -30.00
C TYR A 352 13.88 -8.95 -29.42
N GLY A 353 13.14 -7.87 -29.65
CA GLY A 353 11.77 -7.72 -29.21
C GLY A 353 10.78 -8.43 -30.12
N ASN A 354 9.50 -8.25 -29.80
CA ASN A 354 8.41 -8.91 -30.52
C ASN A 354 7.83 -8.02 -31.62
N VAL A 355 8.06 -6.71 -31.60
CA VAL A 355 7.49 -5.76 -32.56
C VAL A 355 8.52 -5.37 -33.63
N ARG A 356 8.08 -5.40 -34.89
CA ARG A 356 8.89 -5.11 -36.08
C ARG A 356 8.23 -4.05 -36.96
N VAL A 357 9.01 -3.51 -37.89
CA VAL A 357 8.49 -2.66 -38.97
C VAL A 357 7.49 -3.48 -39.79
N GLY A 358 6.30 -2.90 -40.01
CA GLY A 358 5.16 -3.55 -40.65
C GLY A 358 4.12 -4.12 -39.68
N ASP A 359 4.42 -4.23 -38.38
CA ASP A 359 3.45 -4.71 -37.40
C ASP A 359 2.48 -3.59 -37.01
N THR A 360 1.21 -3.94 -36.82
CA THR A 360 0.20 -3.01 -36.31
C THR A 360 0.18 -3.03 -34.79
N VAL A 361 0.35 -1.86 -34.18
CA VAL A 361 0.39 -1.68 -32.73
C VAL A 361 -0.55 -0.58 -32.27
N THR A 362 -0.98 -0.68 -31.02
CA THR A 362 -1.61 0.40 -30.28
C THR A 362 -0.64 0.87 -29.19
N LEU A 363 -0.15 2.11 -29.28
CA LEU A 363 0.75 2.69 -28.28
C LEU A 363 -0.06 3.52 -27.27
N VAL A 364 0.27 3.39 -25.99
CA VAL A 364 -0.11 4.35 -24.95
C VAL A 364 1.00 5.38 -24.84
N TYR A 365 0.67 6.65 -24.93
CA TYR A 365 1.68 7.71 -24.85
C TYR A 365 1.35 8.76 -23.79
N GLU A 366 2.39 9.48 -23.37
CA GLU A 366 2.31 10.76 -22.67
C GLU A 366 2.80 11.89 -23.58
N LYS A 367 1.97 12.92 -23.75
CA LYS A 367 2.26 14.14 -24.51
C LYS A 367 2.86 15.20 -23.58
N THR A 368 4.00 15.75 -23.97
CA THR A 368 4.64 16.90 -23.31
C THR A 368 4.83 18.03 -24.31
N VAL A 369 4.35 19.22 -23.98
CA VAL A 369 4.54 20.43 -24.78
C VAL A 369 5.74 21.19 -24.22
N LYS A 370 6.76 21.44 -25.05
CA LYS A 370 7.94 22.23 -24.68
C LYS A 370 7.60 23.73 -24.70
N GLU A 371 8.48 24.56 -24.12
CA GLU A 371 8.29 26.02 -24.07
C GLU A 371 8.16 26.68 -25.45
N ASP A 372 8.70 26.04 -26.49
CA ASP A 372 8.61 26.48 -27.89
C ASP A 372 7.31 26.02 -28.60
N GLY A 373 6.41 25.32 -27.89
CA GLY A 373 5.18 24.77 -28.44
C GLY A 373 5.34 23.40 -29.11
N THR A 374 6.55 22.83 -29.17
CA THR A 374 6.78 21.51 -29.76
C THR A 374 6.18 20.43 -28.88
N GLU A 375 5.32 19.59 -29.45
CA GLU A 375 4.78 18.42 -28.78
C GLU A 375 5.75 17.25 -28.88
N THR A 376 5.92 16.53 -27.77
CA THR A 376 6.77 15.34 -27.69
C THR A 376 5.96 14.20 -27.10
N TYR A 377 6.00 13.03 -27.74
CA TYR A 377 5.24 11.85 -27.34
C TYR A 377 6.17 10.80 -26.77
N THR A 378 5.94 10.35 -25.54
CA THR A 378 6.71 9.28 -24.88
C THR A 378 5.84 8.05 -24.72
N VAL A 379 6.31 6.89 -25.20
CA VAL A 379 5.58 5.62 -25.06
C VAL A 379 5.63 5.15 -23.60
N LEU A 380 4.45 4.86 -23.05
CA LEU A 380 4.27 4.30 -21.71
C LEU A 380 4.06 2.79 -21.74
N ASP A 381 3.31 2.30 -22.73
CA ASP A 381 2.98 0.88 -22.91
C ASP A 381 2.54 0.63 -24.38
N TYR A 382 2.44 -0.64 -24.80
CA TYR A 382 1.95 -1.02 -26.12
C TYR A 382 1.09 -2.29 -26.11
N LEU A 383 0.27 -2.42 -27.14
CA LEU A 383 -0.45 -3.65 -27.45
C LEU A 383 -0.24 -4.01 -28.93
N GLU A 384 0.22 -5.22 -29.18
CA GLU A 384 0.26 -5.83 -30.51
C GLU A 384 -1.13 -6.40 -30.85
N ASP A 385 -1.62 -6.14 -32.07
CA ASP A 385 -2.95 -6.58 -32.53
C ASP A 385 -2.97 -8.04 -33.03
#